data_AF-A0A4S2MEU0-F1
#
_entry.id   AF-A0A4S2MEU0-F1
#
_cell.length_a   1.000
_cell.length_b   1.000
_cell.length_c   1.000
_cell.angle_alpha   90.00
_cell.angle_beta   90.00
_cell.angle_gamma   90.00
#
_symmetry.space_group_name_H-M   'P 1'
#
loop_
_entity.id
_entity.type
_entity.pdbx_description
1 polymer ?
#
loop_
_entity_poly.entity_id
_entity_poly.type
_entity_poly.pdbx_seq_one_letter_code
_entity_poly.pdbx_strand_id
1 'polypeptide(L)'
;MKPTDATRWQDVSADFTITETHCTLPSKGMKEFTSYEFRVTAENKAGKSKPSEPSNPLELGIPLEFVRPLDDVTVTEVTEKPVVIECEFSRAPREKVQWLKDGKPLGRAPERVRVEEDADGTVHRLFFQPLQDEDLGTYAIKVEKLVSEANVDMRVAPTLKLSENFTDKIIL
;
A
#
# COMPACT_ATOMS: atom_id res chain seq x y z
N MET A 1 7.61 27.79 9.38
CA MET A 1 8.53 26.65 9.20
C MET A 1 9.86 27.12 8.61
N LYS A 2 10.97 26.48 8.93
CA LYS A 2 12.22 26.57 8.16
C LYS A 2 13.00 25.25 8.26
N PRO A 3 13.80 24.87 7.24
CA PRO A 3 14.87 23.89 7.42
C PRO A 3 15.83 24.30 8.54
N THR A 4 16.43 23.35 9.25
CA THR A 4 17.41 23.63 10.32
C THR A 4 18.67 24.33 9.81
N ASP A 5 19.09 24.03 8.59
CA ASP A 5 20.21 24.66 7.87
C ASP A 5 19.87 26.04 7.28
N ALA A 6 18.58 26.41 7.26
CA ALA A 6 18.12 27.69 6.75
C ALA A 6 17.95 28.76 7.83
N THR A 7 18.07 30.01 7.42
CA THR A 7 17.83 31.20 8.28
C THR A 7 16.48 31.85 8.05
N ARG A 8 15.85 31.61 6.89
CA ARG A 8 14.59 32.24 6.49
C ARG A 8 13.38 31.40 6.90
N TRP A 9 12.43 32.04 7.56
CA TRP A 9 11.13 31.45 7.89
C TRP A 9 10.14 31.56 6.73
N GLN A 10 9.42 30.48 6.48
CA GLN A 10 8.32 30.38 5.52
C GLN A 10 6.99 30.18 6.25
N ASP A 11 5.95 30.83 5.75
CA ASP A 11 4.57 30.64 6.22
C ASP A 11 3.98 29.38 5.56
N VAL A 12 3.41 28.50 6.37
CA VAL A 12 2.87 27.19 5.95
C VAL A 12 1.35 27.10 6.13
N SER A 13 0.74 28.08 6.81
CA SER A 13 -0.71 28.22 6.95
C SER A 13 -1.25 29.36 6.09
N ALA A 14 -0.53 29.77 5.04
CA ALA A 14 -0.97 30.87 4.17
C ALA A 14 -2.33 30.58 3.50
N ASP A 15 -2.65 29.31 3.28
CA ASP A 15 -3.86 28.88 2.57
C ASP A 15 -5.06 28.62 3.51
N PHE A 16 -4.89 28.69 4.85
CA PHE A 16 -5.96 28.37 5.81
C PHE A 16 -5.78 29.03 7.18
N THR A 17 -6.87 29.28 7.89
CA THR A 17 -6.83 29.84 9.25
C THR A 17 -6.90 28.74 10.30
N ILE A 18 -6.00 28.79 11.29
CA ILE A 18 -6.00 27.88 12.43
C ILE A 18 -6.72 28.56 13.60
N THR A 19 -7.88 28.04 13.98
CA THR A 19 -8.68 28.55 15.11
C THR A 19 -8.64 27.63 16.33
N GLU A 20 -8.20 26.39 16.15
CA GLU A 20 -8.12 25.38 17.21
C GLU A 20 -6.72 25.32 17.83
N THR A 21 -6.64 24.77 19.03
CA THR A 21 -5.36 24.56 19.75
C THR A 21 -4.55 23.39 19.18
N HIS A 22 -5.16 22.56 18.34
CA HIS A 22 -4.50 21.49 17.60
C HIS A 22 -4.76 21.67 16.10
N CYS A 23 -3.69 21.63 15.30
CA CYS A 23 -3.80 21.51 13.86
C CYS A 23 -2.77 20.52 13.31
N THR A 24 -3.06 19.93 12.15
CA THR A 24 -2.10 19.15 11.37
C THR A 24 -1.73 19.96 10.14
N LEU A 25 -0.44 20.24 9.98
CA LEU A 25 0.06 20.99 8.84
C LEU A 25 0.26 20.05 7.64
N PRO A 26 -0.08 20.47 6.41
CA PRO A 26 0.24 19.69 5.22
C PRO A 26 1.76 19.62 5.04
N SER A 27 2.27 18.43 4.71
CA SER A 27 3.69 18.23 4.37
C SER A 27 4.08 18.73 2.97
N LYS A 28 3.11 19.32 2.24
CA LYS A 28 3.28 19.78 0.86
C LYS A 28 4.38 20.86 0.79
N GLY A 29 5.41 20.61 -0.02
CA GLY A 29 6.54 21.53 -0.21
C GLY A 29 7.68 21.35 0.81
N MET A 30 7.55 20.40 1.73
CA MET A 30 8.68 19.95 2.55
C MET A 30 9.46 18.83 1.82
N LYS A 31 10.75 18.74 2.09
CA LYS A 31 11.63 17.71 1.53
C LYS A 31 11.82 16.56 2.52
N GLU A 32 11.91 15.36 1.98
CA GLU A 32 12.31 14.16 2.73
C GLU A 32 13.72 14.30 3.29
N PHE A 33 14.00 13.61 4.39
CA PHE A 33 15.30 13.60 5.08
C PHE A 33 15.84 14.99 5.43
N THR A 34 14.94 15.98 5.51
CA THR A 34 15.25 17.34 5.89
C THR A 34 14.63 17.61 7.25
N SER A 35 15.44 18.11 8.17
CA SER A 35 15.00 18.53 9.50
C SER A 35 14.39 19.92 9.44
N TYR A 36 13.18 20.08 9.98
CA TYR A 36 12.43 21.34 10.01
C TYR A 36 12.14 21.79 11.43
N GLU A 37 12.17 23.12 11.62
CA GLU A 37 11.70 23.78 12.84
C GLU A 37 10.42 24.56 12.55
N PHE A 38 9.51 24.54 13.52
CA PHE A 38 8.23 25.22 13.45
C PHE A 38 8.13 26.28 14.54
N ARG A 39 7.43 27.37 14.24
CA ARG A 39 7.07 28.40 15.20
C ARG A 39 5.70 28.93 14.84
N VAL A 40 4.97 29.44 15.83
CA VAL A 40 3.62 29.97 15.65
C VAL A 40 3.59 31.47 15.91
N THR A 41 2.72 32.16 15.18
CA THR A 41 2.38 33.58 15.39
C THR A 41 0.87 33.70 15.44
N ALA A 42 0.34 34.45 16.40
CA ALA A 42 -1.08 34.75 16.46
C ALA A 42 -1.37 36.03 15.67
N GLU A 43 -2.51 36.11 14.99
CA GLU A 43 -2.95 37.30 14.27
C GLU A 43 -4.32 37.75 14.78
N ASN A 44 -4.46 39.04 15.09
CA ASN A 44 -5.73 39.66 15.48
C ASN A 44 -5.91 41.02 14.75
N LYS A 45 -6.94 41.79 15.11
CA LYS A 45 -7.21 43.11 14.48
C LYS A 45 -6.05 44.11 14.57
N ALA A 46 -5.12 43.94 15.51
CA ALA A 46 -3.94 44.77 15.68
C ALA A 46 -2.71 44.25 14.90
N GLY A 47 -2.82 43.10 14.24
CA GLY A 47 -1.77 42.47 13.44
C GLY A 47 -1.19 41.19 14.06
N LYS A 48 0.00 40.82 13.60
CA LYS A 48 0.71 39.59 14.01
C LYS A 48 1.49 39.79 15.32
N SER A 49 1.42 38.82 16.21
CA SER A 49 2.19 38.78 17.46
C SER A 49 3.68 38.55 17.21
N LYS A 50 4.49 38.67 18.27
CA LYS A 50 5.82 38.07 18.27
C LYS A 50 5.72 36.55 18.03
N PRO A 51 6.64 35.94 17.28
CA PRO A 51 6.68 34.49 17.13
C PRO A 51 6.95 33.77 18.45
N SER A 52 6.48 32.53 18.56
CA SER A 52 6.89 31.61 19.62
C SER A 52 8.37 31.24 19.51
N GLU A 53 8.89 30.60 20.55
CA GLU A 53 10.13 29.83 20.44
C GLU A 53 9.98 28.73 19.36
N PRO A 54 11.07 28.40 18.64
CA PRO A 54 11.09 27.27 17.72
C PRO A 54 10.77 25.95 18.44
N SER A 55 10.10 25.05 17.72
CA SER A 55 9.97 23.65 18.13
C SER A 55 11.33 22.96 18.11
N ASN A 56 11.41 21.76 18.70
CA ASN A 56 12.51 20.85 18.37
C ASN A 56 12.53 20.57 16.86
N PRO A 57 13.70 20.30 16.27
CA PRO A 57 13.80 19.82 14.90
C PRO A 57 13.01 18.54 14.70
N LEU A 58 12.29 18.46 13.59
CA LEU A 58 11.57 17.29 13.13
C LEU A 58 12.06 16.92 11.73
N GLU A 59 12.62 15.72 11.60
CA GLU A 59 12.97 15.16 10.29
C GLU A 59 11.77 14.44 9.70
N LEU A 60 11.44 14.77 8.44
CA LEU A 60 10.36 14.11 7.72
C LEU A 60 10.90 12.80 7.13
N GLY A 61 10.24 11.70 7.48
CA GLY A 61 10.51 10.40 6.88
C GLY A 61 9.88 10.25 5.49
N ILE A 62 10.15 9.11 4.86
CA ILE A 62 9.60 8.72 3.57
C ILE A 62 8.07 8.59 3.69
N PRO A 63 7.26 9.21 2.80
CA PRO A 63 5.82 8.98 2.77
C PRO A 63 5.54 7.51 2.45
N LEU A 64 4.53 6.93 3.08
CA LEU A 64 4.12 5.57 2.72
C LEU A 64 3.37 5.64 1.40
N GLU A 65 3.82 4.89 0.41
CA GLU A 65 3.23 4.78 -0.93
C GLU A 65 3.47 3.36 -1.48
N PHE A 66 2.68 2.93 -2.47
CA PHE A 66 2.98 1.71 -3.22
C PHE A 66 4.06 2.02 -4.25
N VAL A 67 5.26 1.44 -4.06
CA VAL A 67 6.32 1.41 -5.07
C VAL A 67 5.93 0.45 -6.19
N ARG A 68 5.38 -0.70 -5.79
CA ARG A 68 4.75 -1.66 -6.70
C ARG A 68 3.37 -2.04 -6.17
N PRO A 69 2.29 -1.67 -6.87
CA PRO A 69 0.95 -2.13 -6.52
C PRO A 69 0.81 -3.63 -6.80
N LEU A 70 -0.30 -4.22 -6.35
CA LEU A 70 -0.69 -5.56 -6.78
C LEU A 70 -1.00 -5.56 -8.29
N ASP A 71 -0.63 -6.64 -8.96
CA ASP A 71 -0.94 -6.90 -10.36
C ASP A 71 -1.88 -8.10 -10.51
N ASP A 72 -2.74 -8.05 -11.52
CA ASP A 72 -3.62 -9.17 -11.86
C ASP A 72 -2.82 -10.43 -12.21
N VAL A 73 -3.23 -11.57 -11.69
CA VAL A 73 -2.62 -12.87 -11.97
C VAL A 73 -3.64 -13.78 -12.64
N THR A 74 -3.30 -14.27 -13.83
CA THR A 74 -4.10 -15.28 -14.54
C THR A 74 -3.27 -16.54 -14.77
N VAL A 75 -3.69 -17.65 -14.18
CA VAL A 75 -3.02 -18.95 -14.34
C VAL A 75 -3.67 -19.71 -15.50
N THR A 76 -2.89 -20.07 -16.52
CA THR A 76 -3.40 -20.73 -17.73
C THR A 76 -3.32 -22.26 -17.71
N GLU A 77 -2.66 -22.84 -16.71
CA GLU A 77 -2.46 -24.28 -16.57
C GLU A 77 -2.48 -24.68 -15.09
N VAL A 78 -3.08 -25.82 -14.77
CA VAL A 78 -3.04 -26.35 -13.39
C VAL A 78 -1.60 -26.68 -13.02
N THR A 79 -1.12 -26.08 -11.93
CA THR A 79 0.27 -26.20 -11.48
C THR A 79 0.35 -26.43 -9.98
N GLU A 80 1.27 -27.29 -9.56
CA GLU A 80 1.64 -27.49 -8.15
C GLU A 80 2.65 -26.44 -7.65
N LYS A 81 3.15 -25.60 -8.56
CA LYS A 81 4.06 -24.52 -8.20
C LYS A 81 3.31 -23.42 -7.44
N PRO A 82 3.93 -22.79 -6.43
CA PRO A 82 3.32 -21.67 -5.74
C PRO A 82 2.98 -20.53 -6.71
N VAL A 83 1.76 -20.02 -6.58
CA VAL A 83 1.30 -18.77 -7.22
C VAL A 83 1.37 -17.68 -6.17
N VAL A 84 1.89 -16.50 -6.54
CA VAL A 84 2.14 -15.41 -5.60
C VAL A 84 1.55 -14.12 -6.15
N ILE A 85 0.80 -13.42 -5.32
CA ILE A 85 0.52 -12.00 -5.51
C ILE A 85 1.33 -11.21 -4.49
N GLU A 86 1.95 -10.12 -4.92
CA GLU A 86 2.82 -9.32 -4.06
C GLU A 86 2.75 -7.84 -4.39
N CYS A 87 2.98 -7.01 -3.39
CA CYS A 87 3.12 -5.57 -3.53
C CYS A 87 4.32 -5.09 -2.70
N GLU A 88 4.77 -3.86 -2.97
CA GLU A 88 5.90 -3.24 -2.29
C GLU A 88 5.57 -1.82 -1.88
N PHE A 89 5.87 -1.49 -0.63
CA PHE A 89 5.75 -0.16 -0.05
C PHE A 89 7.09 0.58 -0.07
N SER A 90 7.04 1.91 -0.14
CA SER A 90 8.21 2.80 -0.07
C SER A 90 8.97 2.73 1.27
N ARG A 91 8.30 2.26 2.32
CA ARG A 91 8.84 1.97 3.65
C ARG A 91 7.94 0.97 4.37
N ALA A 92 8.44 0.38 5.46
CA ALA A 92 7.60 -0.41 6.34
C ALA A 92 6.41 0.42 6.86
N PRO A 93 5.17 -0.08 6.73
CA PRO A 93 4.01 0.56 7.34
C PRO A 93 4.12 0.60 8.87
N ARG A 94 3.61 1.67 9.49
CA ARG A 94 3.59 1.79 10.96
C ARG A 94 2.36 1.12 11.58
N GLU A 95 1.31 1.00 10.78
CA GLU A 95 0.07 0.32 11.14
C GLU A 95 0.03 -1.07 10.50
N LYS A 96 -0.80 -1.94 11.06
CA LYS A 96 -0.96 -3.29 10.56
C LYS A 96 -1.64 -3.28 9.17
N VAL A 97 -1.01 -3.93 8.21
CA VAL A 97 -1.57 -4.17 6.88
C VAL A 97 -2.73 -5.16 6.96
N GLN A 98 -3.78 -4.93 6.17
CA GLN A 98 -4.96 -5.78 6.05
C GLN A 98 -5.10 -6.32 4.63
N TRP A 99 -5.09 -7.64 4.51
CA TRP A 99 -5.49 -8.32 3.28
C TRP A 99 -7.01 -8.50 3.24
N LEU A 100 -7.59 -8.37 2.05
CA LEU A 100 -8.99 -8.62 1.77
C LEU A 100 -9.12 -9.57 0.59
N LYS A 101 -10.14 -10.42 0.65
CA LYS A 101 -10.64 -11.19 -0.49
C LYS A 101 -12.10 -10.82 -0.71
N ASP A 102 -12.45 -10.44 -1.94
CA ASP A 102 -13.79 -10.05 -2.37
C ASP A 102 -14.40 -8.98 -1.44
N GLY A 103 -13.59 -7.98 -1.09
CA GLY A 103 -13.96 -6.87 -0.22
C GLY A 103 -14.08 -7.21 1.28
N LYS A 104 -13.80 -8.45 1.69
CA LYS A 104 -13.86 -8.89 3.09
C LYS A 104 -12.48 -9.15 3.65
N PRO A 105 -12.20 -8.83 4.93
CA PRO A 105 -10.92 -9.16 5.55
C PRO A 105 -10.58 -10.64 5.38
N LEU A 106 -9.37 -10.92 4.93
CA LEU A 106 -8.87 -12.28 4.81
C LEU A 106 -8.84 -12.92 6.20
N GLY A 107 -9.73 -13.88 6.42
CA GLY A 107 -9.87 -14.57 7.70
C GLY A 107 -8.80 -15.63 7.92
N ARG A 108 -9.17 -16.70 8.63
CA ARG A 108 -8.30 -17.88 8.77
C ARG A 108 -8.21 -18.61 7.43
N ALA A 109 -7.10 -18.40 6.72
CA ALA A 109 -6.83 -19.09 5.48
C ALA A 109 -6.37 -20.55 5.74
N PRO A 110 -6.60 -21.49 4.79
CA PRO A 110 -6.05 -22.83 4.88
C PRO A 110 -4.51 -22.82 4.77
N GLU A 111 -3.82 -23.87 5.23
CA GLU A 111 -2.34 -23.92 5.30
C GLU A 111 -1.63 -23.74 3.94
N ARG A 112 -2.34 -24.06 2.86
CA ARG A 112 -1.90 -23.83 1.46
C ARG A 112 -1.87 -22.36 1.05
N VAL A 113 -2.55 -21.48 1.80
CA VAL A 113 -2.56 -20.03 1.58
C VAL A 113 -1.78 -19.36 2.70
N ARG A 114 -0.72 -18.63 2.36
CA ARG A 114 0.18 -18.03 3.35
C ARG A 114 0.40 -16.56 3.05
N VAL A 115 0.26 -15.74 4.09
CA VAL A 115 0.65 -14.34 4.05
C VAL A 115 2.05 -14.24 4.61
N GLU A 116 2.95 -13.63 3.86
CA GLU A 116 4.34 -13.42 4.27
C GLU A 116 4.76 -11.98 3.99
N GLU A 117 5.82 -11.57 4.67
CA GLU A 117 6.45 -10.27 4.60
C GLU A 117 7.97 -10.47 4.51
N ASP A 118 8.67 -9.58 3.82
CA ASP A 118 10.14 -9.61 3.80
C ASP A 118 10.76 -9.09 5.11
N ALA A 119 12.08 -9.16 5.24
CA ALA A 119 12.78 -8.78 6.47
C ALA A 119 12.66 -7.28 6.79
N ASP A 120 12.53 -6.44 5.75
CA ASP A 120 12.43 -4.99 5.87
C ASP A 120 10.99 -4.50 6.06
N GLY A 121 10.00 -5.39 5.92
CA GLY A 121 8.58 -5.09 6.07
C GLY A 121 7.98 -4.23 4.96
N THR A 122 8.62 -4.22 3.80
CA THR A 122 8.22 -3.40 2.65
C THR A 122 7.48 -4.22 1.61
N VAL A 123 7.82 -5.51 1.47
CA VAL A 123 7.21 -6.40 0.49
C VAL A 123 6.27 -7.36 1.21
N HIS A 124 4.99 -7.34 0.81
CA HIS A 124 3.98 -8.26 1.32
C HIS A 124 3.53 -9.21 0.23
N ARG A 125 3.36 -10.48 0.59
CA ARG A 125 3.06 -11.56 -0.34
C ARG A 125 1.91 -12.41 0.15
N LEU A 126 1.06 -12.83 -0.78
CA LEU A 126 0.07 -13.88 -0.55
C LEU A 126 0.39 -15.05 -1.50
N PHE A 127 0.76 -16.18 -0.90
CA PHE A 127 1.12 -17.41 -1.59
C PHE A 127 -0.07 -18.36 -1.65
N PHE A 128 -0.23 -19.05 -2.78
CA PHE A 128 -1.17 -20.15 -2.99
C PHE A 128 -0.40 -21.38 -3.46
N GLN A 129 -0.43 -22.48 -2.70
CA GLN A 129 0.28 -23.70 -3.07
C GLN A 129 -0.48 -24.98 -2.66
N PRO A 130 -1.19 -25.64 -3.60
CA PRO A 130 -1.52 -25.15 -4.95
C PRO A 130 -2.63 -24.08 -4.92
N LEU A 131 -2.78 -23.36 -6.04
CA LEU A 131 -3.93 -22.50 -6.30
C LEU A 131 -5.16 -23.36 -6.60
N GLN A 132 -6.29 -23.05 -5.96
CA GLN A 132 -7.57 -23.76 -6.12
C GLN A 132 -8.67 -22.79 -6.56
N ASP A 133 -9.79 -23.34 -7.05
CA ASP A 133 -10.93 -22.56 -7.52
C ASP A 133 -11.51 -21.63 -6.44
N GLU A 134 -11.48 -22.05 -5.16
CA GLU A 134 -11.95 -21.22 -4.05
C GLU A 134 -11.02 -20.05 -3.72
N ASP A 135 -9.81 -20.01 -4.29
CA ASP A 135 -8.90 -18.88 -4.16
C ASP A 135 -9.13 -17.81 -5.21
N LEU A 136 -9.86 -18.12 -6.29
CA LEU A 136 -10.12 -17.13 -7.33
C LEU A 136 -10.98 -15.99 -6.77
N GLY A 137 -10.73 -14.79 -7.25
CA GLY A 137 -11.42 -13.59 -6.80
C GLY A 137 -10.55 -12.35 -6.77
N THR A 138 -11.10 -11.27 -6.22
CA THR A 138 -10.42 -9.98 -6.12
C THR A 138 -9.73 -9.86 -4.77
N TYR A 139 -8.43 -9.65 -4.78
CA TYR A 139 -7.63 -9.43 -3.59
C TYR A 139 -7.28 -7.96 -3.45
N ALA A 140 -7.32 -7.48 -2.21
CA ALA A 140 -6.89 -6.13 -1.88
C ALA A 140 -5.93 -6.14 -0.70
N ILE A 141 -4.98 -5.23 -0.73
CA ILE A 141 -4.13 -4.93 0.42
C ILE A 141 -4.37 -3.47 0.83
N LYS A 142 -4.69 -3.28 2.11
CA LYS A 142 -5.08 -2.00 2.67
C LYS A 142 -4.20 -1.64 3.87
N VAL A 143 -3.72 -0.41 3.89
CA VAL A 143 -2.97 0.15 5.03
C VAL A 143 -3.14 1.65 5.07
N GLU A 144 -3.36 2.22 6.27
CA GLU A 144 -3.67 3.65 6.45
C GLU A 144 -4.82 4.10 5.50
N LYS A 145 -4.52 4.99 4.55
CA LYS A 145 -5.46 5.48 3.50
C LYS A 145 -5.19 4.88 2.13
N LEU A 146 -4.26 3.94 2.03
CA LEU A 146 -3.84 3.31 0.78
C LEU A 146 -4.54 1.97 0.59
N VAL A 147 -4.91 1.70 -0.65
CA VAL A 147 -5.47 0.43 -1.11
C VAL A 147 -4.87 0.09 -2.46
N SER A 148 -4.45 -1.15 -2.65
CA SER A 148 -4.15 -1.73 -3.96
C SER A 148 -5.00 -2.97 -4.14
N GLU A 149 -5.51 -3.19 -5.35
CA GLU A 149 -6.40 -4.30 -5.71
C GLU A 149 -5.87 -5.04 -6.94
N ALA A 150 -6.08 -6.36 -6.98
CA ALA A 150 -5.76 -7.20 -8.13
C ALA A 150 -6.70 -8.41 -8.19
N ASN A 151 -6.92 -8.93 -9.39
CA ASN A 151 -7.73 -10.11 -9.65
C ASN A 151 -6.84 -11.36 -9.80
N VAL A 152 -7.25 -12.45 -9.14
CA VAL A 152 -6.65 -13.78 -9.32
C VAL A 152 -7.65 -14.65 -10.09
N ASP A 153 -7.28 -15.02 -11.32
CA ASP A 153 -8.11 -15.78 -12.25
C ASP A 153 -7.38 -17.06 -12.72
N MET A 154 -8.14 -18.04 -13.20
CA MET A 154 -7.60 -19.26 -13.78
C MET A 154 -8.33 -19.58 -15.10
N ARG A 155 -7.54 -19.70 -16.18
CA ARG A 155 -8.03 -19.96 -17.54
C ARG A 155 -7.34 -21.18 -18.13
N VAL A 156 -7.69 -22.35 -17.61
CA VAL A 156 -7.15 -23.62 -18.11
C VAL A 156 -7.92 -24.08 -19.35
N ALA A 157 -7.21 -24.30 -20.44
CA ALA A 157 -7.80 -24.95 -21.61
C ALA A 157 -8.17 -26.41 -21.26
N PRO A 158 -9.38 -26.88 -21.64
CA PRO A 158 -9.77 -28.26 -21.36
C PRO A 158 -8.80 -29.23 -22.02
N THR A 159 -8.14 -30.04 -21.21
CA THR A 159 -7.27 -31.12 -21.72
C THR A 159 -8.15 -32.31 -22.08
N LEU A 160 -8.37 -32.50 -23.39
CA LEU A 160 -9.00 -33.69 -23.93
C LEU A 160 -8.06 -34.88 -23.70
N LYS A 161 -8.33 -35.67 -22.64
CA LYS A 161 -7.69 -36.96 -22.44
C LYS A 161 -8.32 -37.97 -23.41
N LEU A 162 -7.83 -37.99 -24.65
CA LEU A 162 -8.15 -39.05 -25.58
C LEU A 162 -7.53 -40.35 -25.05
N SER A 163 -8.32 -41.42 -24.95
CA SER A 163 -7.79 -42.73 -24.62
C SER A 163 -6.92 -43.24 -25.76
N GLU A 164 -5.94 -44.10 -25.47
CA GLU A 164 -5.09 -44.71 -26.51
C GLU A 164 -5.90 -45.53 -27.55
N ASN A 165 -7.14 -45.89 -27.21
CA ASN A 165 -8.05 -46.62 -28.09
C ASN A 165 -8.98 -45.69 -28.91
N PHE A 166 -8.80 -44.37 -28.84
CA PHE A 166 -9.61 -43.45 -29.61
C PHE A 166 -9.29 -43.61 -31.11
N THR A 167 -10.23 -44.18 -31.84
CA THR A 167 -10.21 -44.25 -33.30
C THR A 167 -11.36 -43.41 -33.82
N ASP A 168 -11.05 -42.40 -34.64
CA ASP A 168 -12.05 -41.63 -35.37
C ASP A 168 -12.81 -42.57 -36.31
N LYS A 169 -13.96 -43.06 -35.86
CA LYS A 169 -14.92 -43.73 -36.74
C LYS A 169 -15.73 -42.65 -37.44
N ILE A 170 -15.31 -42.31 -38.65
CA ILE A 170 -16.15 -41.56 -39.60
C ILE A 170 -17.27 -42.52 -40.03
N ILE A 171 -18.50 -42.23 -39.60
CA ILE A 171 -19.69 -42.87 -40.17
C ILE A 171 -20.11 -42.00 -41.36
N LEU A 172 -19.99 -42.57 -42.56
CA LEU A 172 -20.50 -42.00 -43.82
C LEU A 172 -22.00 -42.24 -43.94
#